data_AF-K1QPC0-F1
#
_entry.id   AF-K1QPC0-F1
#
_cell.length_a   1.000
_cell.length_b   1.000
_cell.length_c   1.000
_cell.angle_alpha   90.00
_cell.angle_beta   90.00
_cell.angle_gamma   90.00
#
_symmetry.space_group_name_H-M   'P 1'
#
loop_
_entity.id
_entity.type
_entity.pdbx_description
1 polymer ?
#
loop_
_entity_poly.entity_id
_entity_poly.type
_entity_poly.pdbx_seq_one_letter_code
_entity_poly.pdbx_strand_id
1 'polypeptide(L)'
;MEEIRRIIRPTDVPDTGLLCDLLWSDHDKEVKGWGENDRGVSFTFGGDVVSKFLNRHDLDLVCRGHQILKPADKKPLYKYQGRPLTPQESQSLTMNLKTHKK
;
A
#
# COMPACT_ATOMS: atom_id res chain seq x y z
N MET A 1 -9.33 -7.33 -10.52
CA MET A 1 -10.30 -6.94 -9.48
C MET A 1 -11.33 -8.01 -9.15
N GLU A 2 -11.82 -8.78 -10.12
CA GLU A 2 -12.82 -9.82 -9.86
C GLU A 2 -12.31 -10.94 -8.93
N GLU A 3 -11.01 -11.26 -8.99
CA GLU A 3 -10.37 -12.25 -8.12
C GLU A 3 -10.52 -11.91 -6.63
N ILE A 4 -10.41 -10.61 -6.27
CA ILE A 4 -10.58 -10.14 -4.89
C ILE A 4 -12.05 -10.30 -4.45
N ARG A 5 -13.00 -10.02 -5.35
CA ARG A 5 -14.45 -10.14 -5.05
C ARG A 5 -14.88 -11.59 -4.83
N ARG A 6 -14.15 -12.54 -5.40
CA ARG A 6 -14.43 -13.99 -5.28
C ARG A 6 -13.89 -14.62 -4.00
N ILE A 7 -13.14 -13.89 -3.17
CA ILE A 7 -12.67 -14.39 -1.88
C ILE A 7 -13.90 -14.64 -0.99
N ILE A 8 -14.17 -15.91 -0.72
CA ILE A 8 -15.27 -16.34 0.16
C ILE A 8 -14.94 -15.93 1.59
N ARG A 9 -15.94 -15.43 2.31
CA ARG A 9 -15.85 -15.02 3.71
C ARG A 9 -16.88 -15.79 4.55
N PRO A 10 -16.56 -16.22 5.78
CA PRO A 10 -15.28 -16.06 6.47
C PRO A 10 -14.19 -16.99 5.91
N THR A 11 -12.94 -16.54 5.96
CA THR A 11 -11.77 -17.34 5.63
C THR A 11 -10.62 -16.93 6.54
N ASP A 12 -9.77 -17.88 6.91
CA ASP A 12 -8.48 -17.58 7.50
C ASP A 12 -7.53 -17.00 6.43
N VAL A 13 -6.53 -16.26 6.87
CA VAL A 13 -5.51 -15.69 5.99
C VAL A 13 -4.49 -16.80 5.67
N PRO A 14 -4.29 -17.17 4.39
CA PRO A 14 -3.30 -18.16 4.02
C PRO A 14 -1.88 -17.61 4.17
N ASP A 15 -0.88 -18.50 4.28
CA ASP A 15 0.53 -18.11 4.39
C ASP A 15 1.09 -17.52 3.08
N THR A 16 0.48 -17.84 1.93
CA THR A 16 0.90 -17.37 0.61
C THR A 16 -0.29 -17.04 -0.30
N GLY A 17 -0.03 -16.30 -1.39
CA GLY A 17 -1.00 -15.98 -2.43
C GLY A 17 -1.77 -14.68 -2.19
N LEU A 18 -2.78 -14.44 -3.02
CA LEU A 18 -3.43 -13.13 -3.17
C LEU A 18 -3.91 -12.51 -1.84
N LEU A 19 -4.59 -13.28 -0.98
CA LEU A 19 -5.10 -12.74 0.29
C LEU A 19 -3.97 -12.40 1.27
N CYS A 20 -2.88 -13.18 1.28
CA CYS A 20 -1.68 -12.87 2.04
C CYS A 20 -1.05 -11.57 1.54
N ASP A 21 -0.88 -11.46 0.22
CA ASP A 21 -0.23 -10.31 -0.41
C ASP A 21 -1.02 -9.01 -0.24
N LEU A 22 -2.36 -9.08 -0.29
CA LEU A 22 -3.21 -7.93 -0.04
C LEU A 22 -3.07 -7.36 1.38
N LEU A 23 -2.69 -8.20 2.35
CA LEU A 23 -2.62 -7.81 3.76
C LEU A 23 -1.20 -7.49 4.24
N TRP A 24 -0.19 -8.14 3.67
CA TRP A 24 1.18 -8.13 4.19
C TRP A 24 2.24 -7.58 3.25
N SER A 25 1.94 -7.35 1.97
CA SER A 25 2.91 -6.74 1.05
C SER A 25 3.20 -5.29 1.42
N ASP A 26 4.43 -4.80 1.24
CA ASP A 26 4.84 -3.44 1.60
C ASP A 26 5.34 -2.63 0.40
N HIS A 27 5.13 -1.32 0.42
CA HIS A 27 5.69 -0.44 -0.63
C HIS A 27 7.13 -0.07 -0.27
N ASP A 28 8.04 -0.23 -1.22
CA ASP A 28 9.43 0.21 -1.11
C ASP A 28 9.80 1.10 -2.31
N LYS A 29 10.25 2.31 -2.02
CA LYS A 29 10.64 3.31 -3.03
C LYS A 29 11.98 2.99 -3.70
N GLU A 30 12.83 2.19 -3.06
CA GLU A 30 14.16 1.82 -3.58
C GLU A 30 14.08 0.59 -4.49
N VAL A 31 12.99 -0.17 -4.43
CA VAL A 31 12.77 -1.37 -5.25
C VAL A 31 12.12 -1.00 -6.58
N LYS A 32 12.60 -1.63 -7.66
CA LYS A 32 11.96 -1.63 -8.97
C LYS A 32 11.35 -3.01 -9.23
N GLY A 33 10.05 -3.07 -9.46
CA GLY A 33 9.32 -4.33 -9.57
C GLY A 33 8.96 -4.91 -8.20
N TRP A 34 9.29 -6.18 -7.99
CA TRP A 34 9.01 -6.92 -6.76
C TRP A 34 10.32 -7.24 -6.03
N GLY A 35 10.28 -7.24 -4.69
CA GLY A 35 11.42 -7.56 -3.83
C GLY A 35 11.00 -8.43 -2.65
N GLU A 36 12.01 -8.93 -1.93
CA GLU A 36 11.77 -9.63 -0.67
C GLU A 36 11.23 -8.66 0.40
N ASN A 37 10.44 -9.20 1.32
CA ASN A 37 9.90 -8.43 2.42
C ASN A 37 10.65 -8.77 3.70
N ASP A 38 11.23 -7.76 4.35
CA ASP A 38 11.94 -7.89 5.63
C ASP A 38 11.05 -8.43 6.77
N ARG A 39 9.72 -8.45 6.57
CA ARG A 39 8.77 -9.11 7.48
C ARG A 39 8.81 -10.63 7.43
N GLY A 40 9.47 -11.21 6.44
CA GLY A 40 9.49 -12.67 6.20
C GLY A 40 8.17 -13.22 5.65
N VAL A 41 7.24 -12.36 5.24
CA VAL A 41 5.94 -12.74 4.66
C VAL A 41 5.57 -11.79 3.52
N SER A 42 5.02 -12.34 2.44
CA SER A 42 4.71 -11.62 1.21
C SER A 42 5.95 -10.89 0.62
N PHE A 43 5.73 -9.86 -0.18
CA PHE A 43 6.74 -9.19 -1.00
C PHE A 43 6.70 -7.67 -0.81
N THR A 44 7.79 -7.01 -1.15
CA THR A 44 7.80 -5.56 -1.36
C THR A 44 7.54 -5.24 -2.82
N PHE A 45 6.95 -4.08 -3.09
CA PHE A 45 6.70 -3.61 -4.44
C PHE A 45 7.08 -2.14 -4.64
N GLY A 46 7.63 -1.86 -5.82
CA GLY A 46 8.04 -0.53 -6.25
C GLY A 46 6.93 0.33 -6.82
N GLY A 47 7.25 1.62 -7.03
CA GLY A 47 6.32 2.57 -7.64
C GLY A 47 5.90 2.19 -9.07
N ASP A 48 6.73 1.48 -9.83
CA ASP A 48 6.39 1.02 -11.18
C ASP A 48 5.29 -0.06 -11.17
N VAL A 49 5.26 -0.91 -10.14
CA VAL A 49 4.18 -1.89 -9.94
C VAL A 49 2.87 -1.18 -9.64
N VAL A 50 2.91 -0.13 -8.80
CA VAL A 50 1.74 0.71 -8.49
C VAL A 50 1.21 1.38 -9.75
N SER A 51 2.06 2.05 -10.53
CA SER A 51 1.63 2.74 -11.76
C SER A 51 1.05 1.76 -12.79
N LYS A 52 1.65 0.57 -12.96
CA LYS A 52 1.10 -0.48 -13.83
C LYS A 52 -0.26 -0.97 -13.35
N PHE A 53 -0.45 -1.13 -12.05
CA PHE A 53 -1.72 -1.57 -11.46
C PHE A 53 -2.82 -0.52 -11.65
N LEU A 54 -2.51 0.75 -11.35
CA LEU A 54 -3.41 1.88 -11.51
C LEU A 54 -3.87 2.03 -12.96
N ASN A 55 -2.94 2.04 -13.92
CA ASN A 55 -3.24 2.14 -15.35
C ASN A 55 -4.07 0.96 -15.87
N ARG A 56 -3.80 -0.27 -15.37
CA ARG A 56 -4.54 -1.46 -15.80
C ARG A 56 -6.00 -1.44 -15.32
N HIS A 57 -6.26 -0.82 -14.18
CA HIS A 57 -7.57 -0.86 -13.53
C HIS A 57 -8.33 0.47 -13.58
N ASP A 58 -7.79 1.46 -14.30
CA ASP A 58 -8.36 2.80 -14.43
C ASP A 58 -8.63 3.43 -13.05
N LEU A 59 -7.59 3.41 -12.21
CA LEU A 59 -7.61 3.93 -10.85
C LEU A 59 -6.60 5.07 -10.72
N ASP A 60 -6.93 6.05 -9.90
CA ASP A 60 -6.03 7.19 -9.66
C ASP A 60 -5.09 6.99 -8.46
N LEU A 61 -5.51 6.17 -7.47
CA LEU A 61 -4.82 6.08 -6.19
C LEU A 61 -4.93 4.70 -5.54
N VAL A 62 -3.81 4.23 -4.97
CA VAL A 62 -3.79 3.14 -3.99
C VAL A 62 -3.69 3.73 -2.58
N CYS A 63 -4.76 3.54 -1.80
CA CYS A 63 -4.78 3.88 -0.38
C CYS A 63 -4.52 2.61 0.43
N ARG A 64 -3.48 2.61 1.27
CA ARG A 64 -3.08 1.46 2.10
C ARG A 64 -2.76 1.86 3.54
N GLY A 65 -2.75 0.87 4.42
CA GLY A 65 -2.26 0.99 5.80
C GLY A 65 -0.93 0.27 5.98
N HIS A 66 -0.79 -0.42 7.12
CA HIS A 66 0.26 -1.41 7.40
C HIS A 66 1.65 -0.86 7.81
N GLN A 67 2.11 0.25 7.24
CA GLN A 67 3.42 0.84 7.60
C GLN A 67 3.26 2.09 8.47
N ILE A 68 4.10 2.21 9.49
CA ILE A 68 4.24 3.46 10.26
C ILE A 68 5.32 4.29 9.58
N LEU A 69 4.93 5.44 9.02
CA LEU A 69 5.89 6.38 8.47
C LEU A 69 6.63 7.10 9.60
N LYS A 70 7.94 7.30 9.45
CA LYS A 70 8.70 8.13 10.40
C LYS A 70 8.35 9.61 10.19
N PRO A 71 8.35 10.44 11.24
CA PRO A 71 7.99 11.86 11.14
C PRO A 71 8.76 12.63 10.04
N ALA A 72 10.03 12.30 9.82
CA ALA A 72 10.86 12.90 8.78
C ALA A 72 10.32 12.62 7.37
N ASP A 73 9.84 11.41 7.12
CA ASP A 73 9.30 10.97 5.83
C ASP A 73 7.87 11.50 5.59
N LYS A 74 7.12 11.73 6.67
CA LYS A 74 5.76 12.26 6.53
C LYS A 74 5.75 13.74 6.06
N LYS A 75 6.73 14.54 6.49
CA LYS A 75 6.83 15.98 6.21
C LYS A 75 6.80 16.38 4.73
N PRO A 76 7.51 15.70 3.81
CA PRO A 76 7.38 15.95 2.37
C PRO A 76 6.06 15.45 1.78
N LEU A 77 5.50 14.34 2.29
CA LEU A 77 4.26 13.72 1.78
C LEU A 77 3.00 14.52 2.12
N TYR A 78 2.96 15.16 3.30
CA TYR A 78 1.74 15.79 3.81
C TYR A 78 1.76 17.31 3.85
N LYS A 79 2.62 18.01 3.09
CA LYS A 79 2.71 19.48 3.12
C LYS A 79 1.31 20.12 3.11
N TYR A 80 0.81 20.48 4.28
CA TYR A 80 -0.58 20.92 4.44
C TYR A 80 -0.63 22.41 4.12
N GLN A 81 -0.81 22.73 2.83
CA GLN A 81 -0.94 24.11 2.37
C GLN A 81 -2.41 24.60 2.39
N GLY A 82 -3.24 24.09 3.30
CA GLY A 82 -4.64 24.50 3.44
C GLY A 82 -5.64 23.83 2.49
N ARG A 83 -5.20 22.86 1.69
CA ARG A 83 -6.07 21.90 0.97
C ARG A 83 -5.47 20.48 1.10
N PRO A 84 -6.28 19.42 1.18
CA PRO A 84 -5.76 18.06 1.09
C PRO A 84 -5.13 17.89 -0.29
N LEU A 85 -3.80 17.85 -0.35
CA LEU A 85 -3.07 17.56 -1.57
C LEU A 85 -3.14 16.05 -1.79
N THR A 86 -3.80 15.63 -2.87
CA THR A 86 -3.52 14.36 -3.54
C THR A 86 -2.01 14.31 -3.83
N PRO A 87 -1.29 13.23 -3.48
CA PRO A 87 0.12 13.11 -3.84
C PRO A 87 0.30 13.24 -5.34
N GLN A 88 1.37 13.90 -5.74
CA GLN A 88 1.79 13.92 -7.14
C GLN A 88 2.08 12.47 -7.57
N GLU A 89 1.55 12.14 -8.75
CA GLU A 89 1.34 10.81 -9.32
C GLU A 89 2.47 9.80 -9.02
N SER A 90 2.09 8.53 -8.79
CA SER A 90 2.95 7.34 -8.56
C SER A 90 3.29 6.97 -7.11
N GLN A 91 2.53 7.40 -6.10
CA GLN A 91 2.80 7.02 -4.70
C GLN A 91 1.58 6.36 -4.04
N SER A 92 1.79 5.21 -3.40
CA SER A 92 0.79 4.63 -2.50
C SER A 92 0.69 5.49 -1.24
N LEU A 93 -0.53 5.93 -0.91
CA LEU A 93 -0.76 6.66 0.33
C LEU A 93 -0.85 5.70 1.51
N THR A 94 0.12 5.78 2.42
CA THR A 94 0.04 5.09 3.71
C THR A 94 -0.74 5.94 4.71
N MET A 95 -2.02 5.63 4.91
CA MET A 95 -2.85 6.27 5.94
C MET A 95 -2.46 5.75 7.32
N ASN A 96 -2.00 6.66 8.18
CA ASN A 96 -1.79 6.35 9.60
C ASN A 96 -3.14 6.45 10.32
N LEU A 97 -3.80 5.32 10.55
CA LEU A 97 -4.90 5.25 11.50
C LEU A 97 -4.32 5.52 12.90
N LYS A 98 -4.53 6.72 13.44
CA LYS A 98 -4.29 6.99 14.86
C LYS A 98 -5.29 6.11 15.63
N THR A 99 -4.81 5.04 16.25
CA THR A 99 -5.59 4.37 17.28
C THR A 99 -5.75 5.36 18.43
N HIS A 100 -6.96 5.89 18.60
CA HIS A 100 -7.33 6.50 19.88
C HIS A 100 -7.32 5.38 20.91
N LYS A 101 -6.21 5.27 21.65
CA LYS A 101 -6.25 4.64 22.97
C LYS A 101 -7.22 5.49 23.81
N LYS A 102 -8.39 4.92 24.10
CA LYS A 102 -9.21 5.35 25.23
C LYS A 102 -8.47 5.04 26.52
#